data_AF-A0A350I1W5-F1
#
_entry.id   AF-A0A350I1W5-F1
#
_cell.length_a   1.000
_cell.length_b   1.000
_cell.length_c   1.000
_cell.angle_alpha   90.00
_cell.angle_beta   90.00
_cell.angle_gamma   90.00
#
_symmetry.space_group_name_H-M   'P 1'
#
loop_
_entity.id
_entity.type
_entity.pdbx_description
1 polymer ?
#
loop_
_entity_poly.entity_id
_entity_poly.type
_entity_poly.pdbx_seq_one_letter_code
_entity_poly.pdbx_strand_id
1 'polypeptide(L)'
;MRICRFNTQDNPLPRIGYLNDSDQVIDLNSFEITEMKSLFDSEKRALILTQLQNPDTPKLALQEVTLLAPVDNQEVWAAGVTYLRSKTARMEESDFSATAYDKVYDAQRPEIFFKSMPGKVVAT
;
A
#
# COMPACT_ATOMS: atom_id res chain seq x y z
N MET A 1 -6.00 -5.29 -10.40
CA MET A 1 -4.88 -6.14 -9.90
C MET A 1 -4.74 -5.89 -8.42
N ARG A 2 -4.90 -6.90 -7.55
CA ARG A 2 -4.71 -6.75 -6.10
C ARG A 2 -3.32 -7.27 -5.76
N ILE A 3 -2.44 -6.39 -5.31
CA ILE A 3 -1.08 -6.75 -4.90
C ILE A 3 -1.00 -6.75 -3.38
N CYS A 4 -0.33 -7.75 -2.83
CA CYS A 4 -0.10 -7.86 -1.40
C CYS A 4 1.38 -8.11 -1.10
N ARG A 5 1.80 -7.77 0.13
CA ARG A 5 3.00 -8.33 0.74
C ARG A 5 2.55 -9.45 1.67
N PHE A 6 3.26 -10.56 1.69
CA PHE A 6 2.91 -11.69 2.53
C PHE A 6 4.15 -12.47 2.96
N ASN A 7 4.01 -13.33 3.96
CA ASN A 7 4.94 -14.41 4.25
C ASN A 7 4.15 -15.72 4.44
N THR A 8 4.86 -16.85 4.46
CA THR A 8 4.28 -18.17 4.71
C THR A 8 4.77 -18.69 6.06
N GLN A 9 4.08 -19.67 6.63
CA GLN A 9 4.54 -20.30 7.89
C GLN A 9 5.96 -20.88 7.75
N ASP A 10 6.28 -21.44 6.58
CA ASP A 10 7.59 -22.03 6.29
C ASP A 10 8.68 -21.00 5.96
N ASN A 11 8.32 -19.76 5.63
CA ASN A 11 9.27 -18.75 5.22
C ASN A 11 8.87 -17.36 5.74
N PRO A 12 9.57 -16.82 6.75
CA PRO A 12 9.22 -15.53 7.35
C PRO A 12 9.62 -14.33 6.48
N LEU A 13 10.40 -14.52 5.41
CA LEU A 13 10.84 -13.43 4.55
C LEU A 13 9.64 -12.85 3.77
N PRO A 14 9.46 -11.51 3.75
CA PRO A 14 8.43 -10.88 2.94
C PRO A 14 8.55 -11.19 1.46
N ARG A 15 7.41 -11.47 0.84
CA ARG A 15 7.24 -11.73 -0.60
C ARG A 15 6.17 -10.82 -1.18
N ILE A 16 6.21 -10.61 -2.49
CA ILE A 16 5.18 -9.88 -3.23
C ILE A 16 4.22 -10.90 -3.84
N GLY A 17 2.93 -10.69 -3.63
CA GLY A 17 1.88 -11.58 -4.13
C GLY A 17 0.84 -10.86 -4.96
N TYR A 18 0.17 -11.61 -5.83
CA TYR A 18 -1.09 -11.21 -6.44
C TYR A 18 -2.24 -11.98 -5.78
N LEU A 19 -3.21 -11.25 -5.23
CA LEU A 19 -4.42 -11.82 -4.65
C LEU A 19 -5.52 -11.85 -5.72
N ASN A 20 -5.97 -13.05 -6.09
CA ASN A 20 -7.04 -13.23 -7.07
C ASN A 20 -8.44 -13.07 -6.45
N ASP A 21 -9.47 -13.18 -7.28
CA ASP A 21 -10.87 -13.03 -6.84
C ASP A 21 -11.39 -14.26 -6.06
N SER A 22 -10.63 -15.35 -6.01
CA SER A 22 -10.97 -16.60 -5.32
C SER A 22 -10.21 -16.76 -4.00
N ASP A 23 -9.70 -15.67 -3.42
CA ASP A 23 -8.90 -15.65 -2.18
C ASP A 23 -7.69 -16.58 -2.23
N GLN A 24 -6.97 -16.56 -3.35
CA GLN A 24 -5.69 -17.24 -3.50
C GLN A 24 -4.58 -16.24 -3.83
N VAL A 25 -3.41 -16.48 -3.26
CA VAL A 25 -2.20 -15.70 -3.46
C VAL A 25 -1.27 -16.42 -4.43
N ILE A 26 -0.87 -15.72 -5.48
CA ILE A 26 0.18 -16.14 -6.41
C ILE A 26 1.47 -15.43 -6.01
N ASP A 27 2.52 -16.19 -5.73
CA ASP A 27 3.83 -15.65 -5.37
C ASP A 27 4.53 -15.03 -6.59
N LEU A 28 4.66 -13.71 -6.60
CA LEU A 28 5.33 -12.99 -7.68
C LEU A 28 6.86 -12.99 -7.53
N ASN A 29 7.41 -13.35 -6.36
CA ASN A 29 8.86 -13.50 -6.22
C ASN A 29 9.39 -14.59 -7.16
N SER A 30 8.57 -15.62 -7.47
CA SER A 30 8.88 -16.65 -8.47
C SER A 30 9.06 -16.10 -9.89
N PHE A 31 8.69 -14.84 -10.13
CA PHE A 31 8.84 -14.13 -11.39
C PHE A 31 9.78 -12.93 -11.27
N GLU A 32 10.74 -12.97 -10.32
CA GLU A 32 11.73 -11.91 -10.07
C GLU A 32 11.14 -10.56 -9.60
N ILE A 33 9.94 -10.60 -9.01
CA ILE A 33 9.25 -9.44 -8.43
C ILE A 33 9.44 -9.46 -6.91
N THR A 34 10.60 -9.01 -6.44
CA THR A 34 10.98 -9.10 -5.01
C THR A 34 10.64 -7.87 -4.19
N GLU A 35 10.34 -6.73 -4.84
CA GLU A 35 10.06 -5.45 -4.19
C GLU A 35 8.91 -4.74 -4.88
N MET A 36 8.13 -3.95 -4.13
CA MET A 36 6.98 -3.20 -4.68
C MET A 36 7.37 -2.27 -5.84
N LYS A 37 8.58 -1.69 -5.81
CA LYS A 37 9.04 -0.79 -6.89
C LYS A 37 9.18 -1.49 -8.24
N SER A 38 9.41 -2.80 -8.24
CA SER A 38 9.52 -3.61 -9.46
C SER A 38 8.23 -3.60 -10.28
N LEU A 39 7.08 -3.30 -9.67
CA LEU A 39 5.79 -3.21 -10.35
C LEU A 39 5.69 -1.98 -11.27
N PHE A 40 6.55 -0.97 -11.09
CA PHE A 40 6.61 0.20 -11.97
C PHE A 40 7.42 -0.04 -13.25
N ASP A 41 8.16 -1.14 -13.33
CA ASP A 41 8.84 -1.56 -14.55
C ASP A 41 7.85 -2.21 -15.55
N SER A 42 7.87 -1.77 -16.80
CA SER A 42 6.95 -2.25 -17.84
C SER A 42 7.19 -3.70 -18.26
N GLU A 43 8.44 -4.13 -18.32
CA GLU A 43 8.81 -5.49 -18.71
C GLU A 43 8.38 -6.46 -17.62
N LYS A 44 8.63 -6.11 -16.35
CA LYS A 44 8.17 -6.87 -15.20
C LYS A 44 6.65 -6.98 -15.13
N ARG A 45 5.91 -5.91 -15.44
CA ARG A 45 4.43 -5.98 -15.53
C ARG A 45 3.97 -6.91 -16.64
N ALA A 46 4.60 -6.88 -17.81
CA ALA A 46 4.26 -7.79 -18.91
C ALA A 46 4.51 -9.25 -18.54
N LEU A 47 5.62 -9.52 -17.83
CA LEU A 47 5.91 -10.85 -17.29
C LEU A 47 4.82 -11.31 -16.30
N ILE A 48 4.44 -10.48 -15.33
CA ILE A 48 3.35 -10.80 -14.39
C ILE A 48 2.07 -11.15 -15.14
N LEU A 49 1.65 -10.32 -16.09
CA LEU A 49 0.40 -10.57 -16.85
C LEU A 49 0.44 -11.90 -17.61
N THR A 50 1.60 -12.25 -18.18
CA THR A 50 1.80 -13.53 -18.87
C THR A 50 1.73 -14.71 -17.89
N GLN A 51 2.40 -14.61 -16.74
CA GLN A 51 2.45 -15.69 -15.75
C GLN A 51 1.11 -15.91 -15.03
N LEU A 52 0.31 -14.84 -14.87
CA LEU A 52 -1.04 -14.94 -14.29
C LEU A 52 -2.02 -15.69 -15.21
N GLN A 53 -1.74 -15.80 -16.52
CA GLN A 53 -2.54 -16.61 -17.44
C GLN A 53 -2.16 -18.09 -17.43
N ASN A 54 -1.02 -18.45 -16.83
CA ASN A 54 -0.58 -19.83 -16.76
C ASN A 54 -1.40 -20.59 -15.69
N PRO A 55 -2.20 -21.61 -16.08
CA PRO A 55 -3.02 -22.37 -15.13
C PRO A 55 -2.18 -23.12 -14.09
N ASP A 56 -0.96 -23.52 -14.46
CA ASP A 56 -0.03 -24.31 -13.64
C ASP A 56 0.73 -23.46 -12.61
N THR A 57 0.58 -22.14 -12.65
CA THR A 57 1.16 -21.25 -11.63
C THR A 57 0.66 -21.66 -10.24
N PRO A 58 1.57 -21.94 -9.28
CA PRO A 58 1.19 -22.27 -7.91
C PRO A 58 0.35 -21.18 -7.26
N LYS A 59 -0.66 -21.62 -6.48
CA LYS A 59 -1.60 -20.75 -5.79
C LYS A 59 -1.66 -21.21 -4.34
N LEU A 60 -1.45 -20.28 -3.41
CA LEU A 60 -1.60 -20.50 -1.98
C LEU A 60 -3.00 -20.03 -1.57
N ALA A 61 -3.70 -20.78 -0.72
CA ALA A 61 -4.94 -20.28 -0.14
C ALA A 61 -4.63 -19.09 0.78
N LEU A 62 -5.52 -18.09 0.83
CA LEU A 62 -5.31 -16.90 1.66
C LEU A 62 -5.10 -17.24 3.16
N GLN A 63 -5.66 -18.35 3.64
CA GLN A 63 -5.49 -18.80 5.02
C GLN A 63 -4.09 -19.38 5.32
N GLU A 64 -3.31 -19.70 4.29
CA GLU A 64 -1.96 -20.28 4.40
C GLU A 64 -0.87 -19.20 4.48
N VAL A 65 -1.23 -17.92 4.31
CA VAL A 65 -0.31 -16.79 4.29
C VAL A 65 -0.64 -15.79 5.40
N THR A 66 0.38 -15.07 5.87
CA THR A 66 0.15 -13.87 6.70
C THR A 66 0.38 -12.64 5.85
N LEU A 67 -0.66 -11.81 5.69
CA LEU A 67 -0.55 -10.54 4.99
C LEU A 67 0.27 -9.53 5.81
N LEU A 68 1.11 -8.77 5.11
CA LEU A 68 1.96 -7.74 5.67
C LEU A 68 1.48 -6.36 5.21
N ALA A 69 1.93 -5.30 5.87
CA ALA A 69 1.68 -3.94 5.42
C ALA A 69 2.14 -3.79 3.95
N PRO A 70 1.33 -3.17 3.06
CA PRO A 70 1.62 -3.04 1.63
C PRO A 70 2.65 -1.94 1.33
N VAL A 71 3.54 -1.66 2.29
CA VAL A 71 4.65 -0.72 2.19
C VAL A 71 5.93 -1.52 2.43
N ASP A 72 6.91 -1.33 1.56
CA ASP A 72 8.18 -2.07 1.64
C ASP A 72 9.24 -1.23 2.36
N ASN A 73 10.00 -0.44 1.60
CA ASN A 73 11.06 0.43 2.13
C ASN A 73 10.73 1.93 1.99
N GLN A 74 9.52 2.27 1.56
CA GLN A 74 9.12 3.64 1.25
C GLN A 74 8.77 4.44 2.51
N GLU A 75 9.11 5.72 2.52
CA GLU A 75 8.55 6.68 3.48
C GLU A 75 7.05 6.86 3.25
N VAL A 76 6.31 7.09 4.33
CA VAL A 76 4.89 7.44 4.27
C VAL A 76 4.74 8.93 4.51
N TRP A 77 4.16 9.62 3.54
CA TRP A 77 3.78 11.02 3.61
C TRP A 77 2.25 11.12 3.54
N ALA A 78 1.71 12.18 4.12
CA ALA A 78 0.27 12.42 4.15
C ALA A 78 -0.07 13.86 3.74
N ALA A 79 -1.25 14.02 3.15
CA ALA A 79 -1.86 15.31 2.87
C ALA A 79 -3.02 15.55 3.84
N GLY A 80 -2.99 16.68 4.53
CA GLY A 80 -4.04 17.06 5.48
C GLY A 80 -5.09 17.99 4.86
N VAL A 81 -6.21 18.13 5.57
CA VAL A 81 -7.34 19.02 5.24
C VAL A 81 -7.80 18.94 3.78
N THR A 82 -7.88 17.74 3.21
CA THR A 82 -8.19 17.54 1.78
C THR A 82 -9.70 17.53 1.47
N TYR A 83 -10.56 17.45 2.49
CA TYR A 83 -12.01 17.41 2.34
C TYR A 83 -12.70 18.52 3.13
N LEU A 84 -13.83 19.03 2.63
CA LEU A 84 -14.61 20.07 3.30
C LEU A 84 -15.02 19.67 4.73
N ARG A 85 -15.44 18.40 4.92
CA ARG A 85 -15.77 17.87 6.25
C ARG A 85 -14.57 17.87 7.22
N SER A 86 -13.35 17.72 6.71
CA SER A 86 -12.14 17.79 7.52
C SER A 86 -11.77 19.22 7.93
N LYS A 87 -12.13 20.22 7.11
CA LYS A 87 -12.03 21.65 7.46
C LYS A 87 -12.97 21.96 8.62
N THR A 88 -14.26 21.61 8.49
CA THR A 88 -15.28 21.89 9.52
C THR A 88 -14.96 21.24 10.86
N ALA A 89 -14.61 19.95 10.88
CA ALA A 89 -14.30 19.24 12.13
C ALA A 89 -13.08 19.86 12.86
N ARG A 90 -12.06 20.33 12.12
CA ARG A 90 -10.88 20.96 12.73
C ARG A 90 -11.11 22.38 13.21
N MET A 91 -12.07 23.10 12.64
CA MET A 91 -12.50 24.39 13.19
C MET A 91 -13.25 24.22 14.51
N GLU A 92 -14.07 23.18 14.63
CA GLU A 92 -14.86 22.90 15.84
C GLU A 92 -14.00 22.39 17.01
N GLU A 93 -12.90 21.68 16.73
CA GLU A 93 -12.01 21.12 17.75
C GLU A 93 -11.05 22.15 18.39
N SER A 94 -10.92 23.38 17.86
CA SER A 94 -9.95 24.35 18.39
C SER A 94 -10.18 25.81 17.98
N ASP A 95 -10.45 26.68 18.96
CA ASP A 95 -10.59 28.14 18.76
C ASP A 95 -9.33 28.83 18.22
N PHE A 96 -8.14 28.28 18.47
CA PHE A 96 -6.85 28.88 18.06
C PHE A 96 -6.28 28.30 16.77
N SER A 97 -6.47 27.00 16.51
CA SER A 97 -5.91 26.33 15.32
C SER A 97 -6.84 26.30 14.10
N ALA A 98 -8.11 26.69 14.26
CA ALA A 98 -9.05 26.91 13.15
C ALA A 98 -8.45 27.80 12.03
N THR A 99 -7.77 28.88 12.40
CA THR A 99 -7.19 29.82 11.42
C THR A 99 -6.04 29.24 10.59
N ALA A 100 -5.30 28.25 11.10
CA ALA A 100 -4.21 27.61 10.37
C ALA A 100 -4.77 26.63 9.33
N TYR A 101 -5.75 25.81 9.72
CA TYR A 101 -6.38 24.85 8.83
C TYR A 101 -7.23 25.52 7.73
N ASP A 102 -7.90 26.64 8.04
CA ASP A 102 -8.61 27.44 7.04
C ASP A 102 -7.67 28.01 5.98
N LYS A 103 -6.55 28.61 6.42
CA LYS A 103 -5.54 29.16 5.51
C LYS A 103 -4.95 28.10 4.60
N VAL A 104 -4.69 26.90 5.12
CA VAL A 104 -4.19 25.77 4.33
C VAL A 104 -5.23 25.31 3.32
N TYR A 105 -6.50 25.24 3.70
CA TYR A 105 -7.56 24.76 2.81
C TYR A 105 -7.74 25.66 1.58
N ASP A 106 -7.70 26.99 1.78
CA ASP A 106 -7.91 27.95 0.69
C ASP A 106 -6.61 28.29 -0.07
N ALA A 107 -5.45 27.86 0.42
CA ALA A 107 -4.16 28.10 -0.24
C ALA A 107 -3.93 27.20 -1.46
N GLN A 108 -3.24 27.72 -2.48
CA GLN A 108 -2.81 26.92 -3.63
C GLN A 108 -1.79 25.82 -3.24
N ARG A 109 -1.01 26.05 -2.17
CA ARG A 109 -0.04 25.07 -1.66
C ARG A 109 -0.72 24.16 -0.63
N PRO A 110 -0.79 22.84 -0.85
CA PRO A 110 -1.40 21.93 0.11
C PRO A 110 -0.52 21.69 1.33
N GLU A 111 -1.12 21.22 2.42
CA GLU A 111 -0.40 20.63 3.54
C GLU A 111 0.12 19.24 3.17
N ILE A 112 1.43 19.05 3.34
CA ILE A 112 2.13 17.77 3.18
C ILE A 112 3.03 17.58 4.38
N PHE A 113 2.92 16.44 5.05
CA PHE A 113 3.74 16.13 6.22
C PHE A 113 4.24 14.69 6.22
N PHE A 114 5.43 14.49 6.78
CA PHE A 114 6.00 13.17 6.99
C PHE A 114 5.17 12.42 8.04
N LYS A 115 4.67 11.24 7.68
CA LYS A 115 3.84 10.43 8.57
C LYS A 115 4.66 9.38 9.29
N SER A 116 5.49 8.62 8.57
CA SER A 116 6.20 7.49 9.16
C SER A 116 7.32 6.89 8.28
N MET A 117 8.26 6.22 8.93
CA MET A 117 9.15 5.23 8.31
C MET A 117 8.39 3.90 8.10
N PRO A 118 8.77 3.07 7.12
CA PRO A 118 8.05 1.83 6.78
C PRO A 118 7.95 0.85 7.95
N GLY A 119 8.99 0.70 8.76
CA GLY A 119 9.02 -0.23 9.90
C GLY A 119 8.05 0.11 11.05
N LYS A 120 7.35 1.25 10.97
CA LYS A 120 6.29 1.63 11.92
C LYS A 120 4.88 1.46 11.34
N VAL A 121 4.76 0.99 10.10
CA VAL A 121 3.47 0.72 9.44
C VAL A 121 3.04 -0.70 9.78
N VAL A 122 1.76 -0.88 10.15
CA VAL A 122 1.16 -2.18 10.45
C VAL A 122 -0.01 -2.47 9.51
N ALA A 123 -0.22 -3.74 9.18
CA ALA A 123 -1.46 -4.22 8.57
C ALA A 123 -2.50 -4.55 9.66
N THR A 124 -3.79 -4.52 9.30
CA THR A 124 -4.91 -4.84 10.20
C THR A 124 -5.43 -6.24 9.94
#